data_AF-A0A1W2B0E7-F1
#
_entry.id   AF-A0A1W2B0E7-F1
#
_cell.length_a   1.000
_cell.length_b   1.000
_cell.length_c   1.000
_cell.angle_alpha   90.00
_cell.angle_beta   90.00
_cell.angle_gamma   90.00
#
_symmetry.space_group_name_H-M   'P 1'
#
loop_
_entity.id
_entity.type
_entity.pdbx_description
1 polymer ?
#
loop_
_entity_poly.entity_id
_entity_poly.type
_entity_poly.pdbx_seq_one_letter_code
_entity_poly.pdbx_strand_id
1 'polypeptide(L)' 'MRCTAALTRTSSTECDEYPFASTYQNAAYVDGKTQYSFAVRPITATHNLAGSGLIADWYGREHMLDGDKFFVVVR' A
#
# COMPACT_ATOMS: atom_id res chain seq x y z
N MET A 1 8.40 -2.23 6.11
CA MET A 1 7.22 -3.08 5.83
C MET A 1 6.61 -3.48 7.16
N ARG A 2 5.42 -2.98 7.51
CA ARG A 2 4.84 -3.07 8.85
C ARG A 2 3.75 -4.14 8.90
N CYS A 3 4.08 -5.32 8.42
CA CYS A 3 3.24 -6.48 8.62
C CYS A 3 3.47 -7.00 10.04
N THR A 4 2.41 -6.97 10.86
CA THR A 4 2.49 -7.48 12.24
C THR A 4 2.65 -9.00 12.22
N ALA A 5 3.21 -9.57 13.29
CA ALA A 5 3.56 -10.98 13.39
C ALA A 5 2.40 -11.98 13.15
N ALA A 6 1.14 -11.53 13.14
CA ALA A 6 -0.04 -12.33 12.83
C ALA A 6 -0.32 -12.51 11.32
N LEU A 7 0.29 -11.68 10.46
CA LEU A 7 0.23 -11.75 9.00
C LEU A 7 1.63 -12.08 8.48
N THR A 8 2.10 -13.29 8.73
CA THR A 8 3.45 -13.70 8.38
C THR A 8 3.63 -13.69 6.86
N ARG A 9 4.53 -12.83 6.36
CA ARG A 9 5.12 -12.99 5.02
C ARG A 9 5.67 -14.41 4.91
N THR A 10 5.15 -15.19 3.99
CA THR A 10 5.73 -16.48 3.64
C THR A 10 6.58 -16.30 2.38
N SER A 11 7.27 -17.34 1.92
CA SER A 11 7.95 -17.28 0.62
C SER A 11 6.98 -17.07 -0.56
N SER A 12 5.69 -17.36 -0.38
CA SER A 12 4.68 -17.26 -1.44
C SER A 12 3.73 -16.05 -1.29
N THR A 13 3.69 -15.42 -0.11
CA THR A 13 2.76 -14.32 0.19
C THR A 13 3.45 -13.09 0.75
N GLU A 14 3.01 -11.93 0.27
CA GLU A 14 3.44 -10.62 0.75
C GLU A 14 2.26 -9.82 1.28
N CYS A 15 2.57 -8.85 2.13
CA CYS A 15 1.58 -7.98 2.72
C CYS A 15 1.31 -6.80 1.80
N ASP A 16 0.11 -6.77 1.24
CA ASP A 16 -0.42 -5.61 0.54
C ASP A 16 -1.08 -4.66 1.52
N GLU A 17 -0.85 -3.36 1.34
CA GLU A 17 -1.24 -2.30 2.27
C GLU A 17 -2.10 -1.25 1.53
N TYR A 18 -3.27 -0.94 2.08
CA TYR A 18 -4.12 0.17 1.60
C TYR A 18 -4.52 1.11 2.75
N PRO A 19 -4.34 2.43 2.64
CA PRO A 19 -3.70 3.17 1.53
C PRO A 19 -2.26 2.72 1.26
N PHE A 20 -1.67 3.02 0.10
CA PHE A 20 -0.34 2.49 -0.25
C PHE A 20 0.77 3.05 0.64
N ALA A 21 1.79 2.24 0.96
CA ALA A 21 2.92 2.63 1.82
C ALA A 21 3.69 3.89 1.36
N SER A 22 3.61 4.23 0.08
CA SER A 22 4.19 5.44 -0.52
C SER A 22 3.34 6.70 -0.35
N THR A 23 2.22 6.63 0.37
CA THR A 23 1.28 7.75 0.55
C THR A 23 1.26 8.26 1.98
N TYR A 24 1.01 9.56 2.15
CA TYR A 24 0.83 10.17 3.47
C TYR A 24 -0.37 9.61 4.24
N GLN A 25 -1.36 9.05 3.55
CA GLN A 25 -2.55 8.44 4.15
C GLN A 25 -2.25 7.07 4.76
N ASN A 26 -1.19 6.38 4.31
CA ASN A 26 -0.65 5.20 4.99
C ASN A 26 0.26 5.59 6.16
N ALA A 27 0.49 6.88 6.43
CA ALA A 27 1.18 7.28 7.66
C ALA A 27 0.47 6.54 8.80
N ALA A 28 1.20 5.69 9.52
CA ALA A 28 0.71 4.90 10.64
C ALA A 28 0.23 5.77 11.82
N TYR A 29 -0.18 7.00 11.54
CA TYR A 29 -0.90 7.94 12.34
C TYR A 29 -2.35 7.50 12.44
N VAL A 30 -2.69 7.04 13.63
CA VAL A 30 -4.07 6.82 14.03
C VAL A 30 -4.61 8.17 14.48
N ASP A 31 -5.45 8.81 13.67
CA ASP A 31 -6.25 9.92 14.19
C ASP A 31 -7.16 9.32 15.27
N GLY A 32 -7.39 10.01 16.39
CA GLY A 32 -8.09 9.45 17.55
C GLY A 32 -9.55 9.03 17.31
N LYS A 33 -10.02 8.99 16.05
CA LYS A 33 -11.36 8.58 15.63
C LYS A 33 -11.41 7.11 15.17
N THR A 34 -10.28 6.52 14.81
CA THR A 34 -10.15 5.10 14.46
C THR A 34 -9.03 4.46 15.29
N GLN A 35 -8.99 3.15 15.38
CA GLN A 35 -7.86 2.41 15.96
C GLN A 35 -6.92 1.86 14.86
N TYR A 36 -7.30 2.00 13.59
CA TYR A 36 -6.60 1.47 12.43
C TYR A 36 -6.33 2.60 11.43
N SER A 37 -5.09 2.70 10.95
CA SER A 37 -4.63 3.69 9.96
C SER A 37 -4.48 3.12 8.54
N PHE A 38 -4.43 1.80 8.41
CA PHE A 38 -4.31 1.10 7.12
C PHE A 38 -4.90 -0.32 7.23
N ALA A 39 -5.34 -0.86 6.10
CA ALA A 39 -5.72 -2.26 5.95
C ALA A 39 -4.54 -3.06 5.40
N VAL A 40 -4.40 -4.30 5.86
CA VAL A 40 -3.38 -5.24 5.38
C VAL A 40 -4.05 -6.53 4.92
N ARG A 41 -3.61 -7.06 3.77
CA ARG A 41 -4.03 -8.37 3.28
C ARG A 41 -2.84 -9.15 2.73
N PRO A 42 -2.65 -10.44 3.09
CA PRO A 42 -1.67 -11.28 2.42
C PRO A 42 -2.19 -11.61 1.03
N ILE A 43 -1.37 -11.32 0.02
CA ILE A 43 -1.61 -11.73 -1.36
C ILE A 43 -0.36 -12.45 -1.89
N THR A 44 -0.47 -13.10 -3.05
CA THR A 44 0.71 -13.77 -3.63
C THR A 44 1.79 -12.75 -3.96
N ALA A 45 3.06 -13.11 -3.74
CA ALA A 45 4.19 -12.23 -4.03
C ALA A 45 4.17 -11.74 -5.49
N THR A 46 3.81 -12.61 -6.44
CA THR A 46 3.69 -12.27 -7.86
C THR A 46 2.65 -11.18 -8.11
N HIS A 47 1.48 -11.26 -7.47
CA HIS A 47 0.45 -10.21 -7.62
C HIS A 47 0.89 -8.91 -6.95
N ASN A 48 1.52 -8.99 -5.78
CA ASN A 48 2.01 -7.81 -5.07
C ASN A 48 3.07 -7.06 -5.87
N LEU A 49 4.06 -7.78 -6.43
CA LEU A 49 5.08 -7.18 -7.30
C LEU A 49 4.47 -6.56 -8.56
N ALA A 50 3.54 -7.27 -9.22
CA ALA A 50 2.89 -6.76 -10.42
C ALA A 50 2.10 -5.47 -10.12
N GLY A 51 1.34 -5.44 -9.03
CA GLY A 51 0.60 -4.25 -8.59
C GLY A 51 1.53 -3.08 -8.26
N SER A 52 2.62 -3.33 -7.52
CA SER A 52 3.61 -2.31 -7.21
C SER A 52 4.29 -1.75 -8.47
N GLY A 53 4.58 -2.59 -9.46
CA GLY A 53 5.15 -2.15 -10.74
C GLY A 53 4.22 -1.20 -11.50
N LEU A 54 2.93 -1.54 -11.58
CA LEU A 54 1.93 -0.68 -12.23
C LEU A 54 1.81 0.70 -11.56
N ILE A 55 1.86 0.75 -10.23
CA ILE A 55 1.79 2.00 -9.47
C ILE A 55 3.06 2.83 -9.69
N ALA A 56 4.25 2.21 -9.63
CA ALA A 56 5.51 2.91 -9.85
C ALA A 56 5.62 3.47 -11.28
N ASP A 57 5.23 2.69 -12.28
CA ASP A 57 5.19 3.15 -13.67
C ASP A 57 4.19 4.29 -13.84
N TRP A 58 3.05 4.25 -13.14
CA TRP A 58 2.07 5.33 -13.18
C TRP A 58 2.61 6.61 -12.54
N TYR A 59 3.25 6.54 -11.36
CA TYR A 59 3.93 7.68 -10.76
C TYR A 59 4.96 8.30 -11.71
N GLY A 60 5.75 7.45 -12.39
CA GLY A 60 6.74 7.89 -13.37
C GLY A 60 6.12 8.55 -14.59
N ARG A 61 5.08 7.96 -15.20
CA ARG A 61 4.41 8.50 -16.40
C ARG A 61 3.72 9.83 -16.15
N GLU A 62 3.08 10.00 -14.99
CA GLU A 62 2.38 11.24 -14.65
C GLU A 62 3.31 12.31 -14.06
N HIS A 63 4.61 12.01 -13.92
CA HIS A 63 5.59 12.89 -13.26
C HIS A 63 5.13 13.29 -11.85
N MET A 64 4.55 12.34 -11.11
CA MET A 64 3.98 12.59 -9.79
C MET A 64 5.06 13.06 -8.82
N LEU A 65 4.84 14.21 -8.19
CA LEU A 65 5.73 14.79 -7.20
C LEU A 65 5.24 14.53 -5.78
N ASP A 66 6.12 14.77 -4.81
CA ASP A 66 5.76 14.68 -3.40
C ASP A 66 4.63 15.67 -3.06
N GLY A 67 3.57 15.14 -2.43
CA GLY A 67 2.38 15.91 -2.04
C GLY A 67 1.30 16.04 -3.13
N ASP A 68 1.52 15.52 -4.34
CA ASP A 68 0.49 15.49 -5.37
C ASP A 68 -0.71 14.65 -4.95
N LYS A 69 -1.90 15.18 -5.21
CA LYS A 69 -3.17 14.54 -4.82
C LYS A 69 -3.66 13.65 -5.96
N PHE A 70 -4.10 12.46 -5.59
CA PHE A 70 -4.77 11.54 -6.50
C PHE A 70 -5.89 10.78 -5.80
N PHE A 71 -6.66 10.03 -6.59
CA PHE A 71 -7.69 9.12 -6.10
C PHE A 71 -7.53 7.75 -6.76
N VAL A 72 -7.95 6.70 -6.05
CA VAL A 72 -7.95 5.32 -6.55
C VAL A 72 -9.38 4.92 -6.88
N VAL A 73 -9.60 4.38 -8.08
CA VAL A 73 -10.88 3.79 -8.47
C VAL A 73 -10.69 2.29 -8.63
N VAL A 74 -11.47 1.50 -7.90
CA VAL A 74 -11.58 0.06 -8.09
C VAL A 74 -12.88 -0.20 -8.84
N ARG A 75 -12.81 -0.95 -9.95
CA ARG A 75 -13.96 -1.32 -10.78
C ARG A 75 -14.18 -2.82 -10.72
#